data_AF-A0A839RKB5-F1
#
_entry.id   AF-A0A839RKB5-F1
#
_cell.length_a   1.000
_cell.length_b   1.000
_cell.length_c   1.000
_cell.angle_alpha   90.00
_cell.angle_beta   90.00
_cell.angle_gamma   90.00
#
_symmetry.space_group_name_H-M   'P 1'
#
loop_
_entity.id
_entity.type
_entity.pdbx_description
1 polymer ?
#
loop_
_entity_poly.entity_id
_entity_poly.type
_entity_poly.pdbx_seq_one_letter_code
_entity_poly.pdbx_strand_id
1 'polypeptide(L)' 'MTTNGRAIAELIPLRRCRTVTRDQFAAGSRNAPIVDVERFRSDLSDTLADDLTDPYAD' A
#
# COMPACT_ATOMS: atom_id res chain seq x y z
N MET A 1 -14.29 7.46 13.00
CA MET A 1 -13.47 6.71 13.98
C MET A 1 -13.59 7.38 15.34
N THR A 2 -13.92 6.61 16.37
CA THR A 2 -14.05 7.06 17.75
C THR A 2 -13.01 6.36 18.61
N THR A 3 -12.46 7.06 19.60
CA THR A 3 -11.64 6.48 20.68
C THR A 3 -12.25 6.94 21.99
N ASN A 4 -12.56 5.99 22.89
CA ASN A 4 -13.22 6.25 24.18
C ASN A 4 -14.49 7.12 24.06
N GLY A 5 -15.32 6.89 23.04
CA GLY A 5 -16.54 7.65 22.80
C GLY A 5 -16.34 9.05 22.18
N ARG A 6 -15.10 9.53 22.04
CA ARG A 6 -14.78 10.80 21.37
C ARG A 6 -14.51 10.56 19.88
N ALA A 7 -15.19 11.32 19.02
CA ALA A 7 -14.89 11.32 17.60
C ALA A 7 -13.50 11.93 17.37
N ILE A 8 -12.61 11.16 16.75
CA ILE A 8 -11.22 11.58 16.47
C ILE A 8 -10.94 11.71 14.96
N ALA A 9 -11.79 11.13 14.11
CA ALA A 9 -11.70 11.29 12.66
C ALA A 9 -13.03 10.93 11.99
N GLU A 10 -13.27 11.49 10.81
CA GLU A 10 -14.40 11.15 9.94
C GLU A 10 -13.88 10.35 8.73
N LEU A 11 -14.66 9.33 8.33
CA LEU A 11 -14.36 8.58 7.12
C LEU A 11 -14.95 9.35 5.93
N ILE A 12 -14.09 10.03 5.18
CA ILE A 12 -14.46 10.63 3.91
C ILE A 12 -14.30 9.63 2.75
N PRO A 13 -15.17 9.66 1.73
CA PRO A 13 -15.01 8.83 0.54
C PRO A 13 -13.66 9.09 -0.13
N LEU A 14 -12.86 8.03 -0.31
CA LEU A 14 -11.61 8.10 -1.07
C LEU A 14 -11.95 8.37 -2.54
N ARG A 15 -11.40 9.44 -3.10
CA ARG A 15 -11.47 9.67 -4.54
C ARG A 15 -10.58 8.62 -5.22
N ARG A 16 -11.17 7.82 -6.11
CA ARG A 16 -10.41 6.86 -6.93
C ARG A 16 -9.51 7.62 -7.90
N CYS A 17 -8.22 7.71 -7.59
CA CYS A 17 -7.20 8.08 -8.56
C CYS A 17 -6.66 6.80 -9.20
N ARG A 18 -6.86 6.62 -10.52
CA ARG A 18 -6.28 5.49 -11.26
C ARG A 18 -4.79 5.67 -11.51
N THR A 19 -4.33 6.91 -11.61
CA THR A 19 -2.94 7.26 -11.87
C THR A 19 -2.52 8.40 -10.94
N VAL A 20 -1.25 8.41 -10.57
CA VAL A 20 -0.62 9.47 -9.78
C VAL A 20 0.74 9.79 -10.39
N THR A 21 1.14 11.05 -10.29
CA THR A 21 2.52 11.44 -10.61
C THR A 21 3.48 10.92 -9.54
N ARG A 22 4.78 10.89 -9.85
CA ARG A 22 5.81 10.54 -8.87
C ARG A 22 5.76 11.42 -7.63
N ASP A 23 5.55 12.72 -7.81
CA ASP A 23 5.47 13.68 -6.70
C ASP A 23 4.24 13.45 -5.83
N GLN A 24 3.09 13.13 -6.44
CA GLN A 24 1.87 12.79 -5.71
C GLN A 24 2.06 11.52 -4.87
N PHE A 25 2.72 10.49 -5.43
CA PHE A 25 3.05 9.27 -4.70
C PHE A 25 4.01 9.57 -3.53
N ALA A 26 5.09 10.33 -3.76
CA ALA A 26 6.04 10.69 -2.71
C ALA A 26 5.38 11.53 -1.59
N ALA A 27 4.49 12.46 -1.96
CA ALA A 27 3.74 13.26 -1.00
C ALA A 27 2.78 12.40 -0.15
N GLY A 28 2.03 11.48 -0.79
CA GLY A 28 1.09 10.59 -0.12
C GLY A 28 1.79 9.59 0.83
N SER A 29 2.96 9.09 0.42
CA SER A 29 3.74 8.13 1.19
C SER A 29 4.68 8.76 2.22
N ARG A 30 4.61 10.09 2.46
CA ARG A 30 5.53 10.81 3.36
C ARG A 30 5.58 10.21 4.78
N ASN A 31 4.45 9.71 5.26
CA ASN A 31 4.32 9.10 6.59
C ASN A 31 4.25 7.57 6.53
N ALA A 32 4.60 6.97 5.38
CA ALA A 32 4.67 5.52 5.28
C ALA A 32 5.76 4.98 6.21
N PRO A 33 5.55 3.82 6.85
CA PRO A 33 6.59 3.19 7.64
C PRO A 33 7.80 2.85 6.76
N ILE A 34 8.99 2.86 7.37
CA ILE A 34 10.19 2.35 6.71
C ILE A 34 10.01 0.85 6.52
N VAL A 35 10.21 0.37 5.29
CA VAL A 35 10.12 -1.05 4.94
C VAL A 35 11.53 -1.61 4.82
N ASP A 36 11.77 -2.73 5.51
CA ASP A 36 12.96 -3.56 5.25
C ASP A 36 12.75 -4.28 3.93
N VAL A 37 13.53 -3.88 2.93
CA VAL A 37 13.34 -4.32 1.55
C VAL A 37 13.68 -5.81 1.38
N GLU A 38 14.68 -6.32 2.11
CA GLU A 38 15.10 -7.71 1.96
C GLU A 38 14.09 -8.65 2.61
N ARG A 39 13.62 -8.30 3.81
CA ARG A 39 12.54 -9.05 4.45
C ARG A 39 11.27 -9.03 3.62
N PHE A 40 10.88 -7.86 3.10
CA PHE A 40 9.71 -7.72 2.25
C PHE A 40 9.77 -8.61 1.01
N ARG A 41 10.94 -8.72 0.37
CA ARG A 41 11.13 -9.61 -0.79
C ARG A 41 11.03 -11.08 -0.41
N SER A 42 11.63 -11.48 0.70
CA SER A 42 11.52 -12.87 1.19
C SER A 42 10.05 -13.24 1.45
N ASP A 43 9.32 -12.39 2.17
CA ASP A 43 7.90 -12.61 2.48
C ASP A 43 7.05 -12.74 1.20
N LEU A 44 7.33 -11.90 0.18
CA LEU A 44 6.67 -11.99 -1.13
C LEU A 44 7.01 -13.29 -1.86
N SER A 45 8.29 -13.67 -1.90
CA SER A 45 8.72 -14.92 -2.54
C SER A 45 8.06 -16.13 -1.89
N ASP A 46 8.03 -16.18 -0.56
CA ASP A 46 7.40 -17.28 0.19
C ASP A 46 5.88 -17.32 -0.02
N THR A 47 5.22 -16.16 -0.13
CA THR A 47 3.76 -16.08 -0.30
C THR A 47 3.30 -16.34 -1.74
N LEU A 48 4.08 -15.91 -2.73
CA LEU A 48 3.71 -15.94 -4.15
C LEU A 48 4.31 -17.12 -4.92
N ALA A 49 5.11 -17.97 -4.26
CA ALA A 49 5.79 -19.11 -4.88
C ALA A 49 4.87 -20.09 -5.64
N ASP A 50 3.56 -20.10 -5.36
CA ASP A 50 2.63 -21.09 -5.91
C ASP A 50 1.66 -20.53 -6.99
N ASP A 51 1.56 -19.20 -7.20
CA ASP A 51 0.46 -18.59 -7.99
C ASP A 51 0.90 -17.46 -8.96
N LEU A 52 2.21 -17.27 -9.17
CA LEU A 52 2.72 -16.31 -10.16
C LEU A 52 2.67 -16.89 -11.58
N THR A 53 1.47 -16.96 -12.15
CA THR A 53 1.34 -17.00 -13.61
C THR A 53 1.63 -15.61 -14.14
N ASP A 54 2.78 -15.42 -14.81
CA ASP A 54 3.08 -14.17 -15.51
C ASP A 54 2.22 -14.09 -16.79
N PRO A 55 1.23 -13.19 -16.87
CA PRO A 55 0.37 -13.07 -18.04
C PRO A 55 1.07 -12.42 -19.25
N TYR A 56 2.36 -12.08 -19.13
CA TYR A 56 3.18 -11.46 -20.16
C TYR A 56 4.46 -12.25 -20.47
N ALA A 57 4.59 -13.49 -19.98
CA ALA A 57 5.71 -14.37 -20.29
C ALA A 57 5.52 -15.06 -21.66
N ASP A 58 5.60 -14.27 -22.73
CA ASP A 58 5.79 -14.72 -24.13
C ASP A 58 7.10 -14.14 -24.68
#